data_AF-A0A374NR67-F1
#
_entry.id   AF-A0A374NR67-F1
#
_cell.length_a   1.000
_cell.length_b   1.000
_cell.length_c   1.000
_cell.angle_alpha   90.00
_cell.angle_beta   90.00
_cell.angle_gamma   90.00
#
_symmetry.space_group_name_H-M   'P 1'
#
loop_
_entity.id
_entity.type
_entity.pdbx_description
1 polymer ?
#
loop_
_entity_poly.entity_id
_entity_poly.type
_entity_poly.pdbx_seq_one_letter_code
_entity_poly.pdbx_strand_id
1 'polypeptide(L)'
;MIDVRESIDKLKILIVDDSELNRELLAGMLGDEYEIYQVENGKKAIDILEENREQFKLVLLDINMPVMDGYEVLSIMKRRKWLDKLPVIVISAEISGESVKKAYELGASDYFVRPFNVAIVLRRVRNTITLYDNISSNLKDAVTMLSTIFYRILKIDLEADSYEIIEQGNNDPLRELYQKESISACLKDVAEKGYIHEEDYKEYTEFCSLEHLKKIFLDGSQYASLQYRRVLEGQYRWVSMEIVRSTEYREDNQQVVMYIRDINDDYLKLLQIAMCHTLDSVGIVSANISQGICLSFAGKRDELECQSEESIDTYIQRVSEMIPMPESREHFCQMFSQQNMLRLFTEGTAALSMEAAFFYSEEQQPCVLRINVDMACNSFSREIEGVLHFTDVTVAYLIENVPQKIYQKDYENIIIIDAKREKMIKTDVLSSVISDYLKQEEAYEGYRSYSSHRAVVESERERFKKMCGTFHNKRGAS
;
A
#
# COMPACT_ATOMS: atom_id res chain seq x y z
N MET A 1 -31.21 -33.38 -5.62
CA MET A 1 -31.19 -31.95 -5.99
C MET A 1 -31.52 -31.17 -4.73
N ILE A 2 -30.49 -30.65 -4.06
CA ILE A 2 -30.67 -29.70 -2.97
C ILE A 2 -30.35 -28.34 -3.60
N ASP A 3 -31.36 -27.49 -3.64
CA ASP A 3 -31.34 -26.12 -4.14
C ASP A 3 -30.61 -25.26 -3.10
N VAL A 4 -29.33 -24.96 -3.36
CA VAL A 4 -28.53 -24.05 -2.53
C VAL A 4 -28.52 -22.70 -3.23
N ARG A 5 -29.60 -21.93 -3.05
CA ARG A 5 -29.54 -20.48 -3.16
C ARG A 5 -29.16 -19.96 -1.77
N GLU A 6 -27.86 -19.83 -1.52
CA GLU A 6 -27.39 -19.00 -0.41
C GLU A 6 -27.99 -17.59 -0.58
N SER A 7 -28.79 -17.17 0.38
CA SER A 7 -29.34 -15.82 0.44
C SER A 7 -28.20 -14.85 0.75
N ILE A 8 -27.63 -14.25 -0.28
CA ILE A 8 -26.85 -13.01 -0.14
C ILE A 8 -27.84 -11.97 0.38
N ASP A 9 -27.64 -11.48 1.61
CA ASP A 9 -28.46 -10.42 2.19
C ASP A 9 -28.38 -9.19 1.27
N LYS A 10 -29.51 -8.84 0.63
CA LYS A 10 -29.56 -7.73 -0.31
C LYS A 10 -29.46 -6.41 0.44
N LEU A 11 -28.72 -5.45 -0.11
CA LEU A 11 -28.63 -4.11 0.47
C LEU A 11 -30.01 -3.43 0.44
N LYS A 12 -30.38 -2.74 1.53
CA LYS A 12 -31.70 -2.12 1.67
C LYS A 12 -31.73 -0.70 1.12
N ILE A 13 -32.73 -0.39 0.31
CA ILE A 13 -33.01 0.95 -0.22
C ILE A 13 -34.39 1.39 0.26
N LEU A 14 -34.49 2.65 0.73
CA LEU A 14 -35.77 3.26 1.08
C LEU A 14 -36.26 4.13 -0.09
N ILE A 15 -37.47 3.88 -0.56
CA ILE A 15 -38.16 4.67 -1.58
C ILE A 15 -39.28 5.45 -0.91
N VAL A 16 -39.26 6.77 -1.08
CA VAL A 16 -40.19 7.72 -0.49
C VAL A 16 -40.86 8.50 -1.63
N ASP A 17 -42.12 8.21 -1.89
CA ASP A 17 -42.90 8.83 -2.98
C ASP A 17 -44.38 8.70 -2.63
N ASP A 18 -45.20 9.71 -2.87
CA ASP A 18 -46.62 9.67 -2.55
C ASP A 18 -47.43 8.77 -3.52
N SER A 19 -46.95 8.61 -4.75
CA SER A 19 -47.56 7.77 -5.77
C SER A 19 -47.12 6.31 -5.66
N GLU A 20 -48.08 5.43 -5.37
CA GLU A 20 -47.90 3.99 -5.32
C GLU A 20 -47.28 3.42 -6.62
N LEU A 21 -47.77 3.86 -7.77
CA LEU A 21 -47.27 3.43 -9.07
C LEU A 21 -45.78 3.74 -9.27
N ASN A 22 -45.31 4.89 -8.78
CA ASN A 22 -43.88 5.22 -8.87
C ASN A 22 -43.03 4.35 -7.97
N ARG A 23 -43.52 4.08 -6.75
CA ARG A 23 -42.82 3.20 -5.80
C ARG A 23 -42.72 1.78 -6.35
N GLU A 24 -43.80 1.25 -6.91
CA GLU A 24 -43.82 -0.08 -7.54
C GLU A 24 -42.89 -0.15 -8.75
N LEU A 25 -42.89 0.88 -9.60
CA LEU A 25 -42.01 0.94 -10.76
C LEU A 25 -40.53 0.91 -10.36
N LEU A 26 -40.12 1.76 -9.41
CA LEU A 26 -38.75 1.80 -8.92
C LEU A 26 -38.37 0.51 -8.16
N ALA A 27 -39.31 -0.06 -7.40
CA ALA A 27 -39.12 -1.35 -6.75
C ALA A 27 -38.92 -2.47 -7.79
N GLY A 28 -39.66 -2.47 -8.88
CA GLY A 28 -39.47 -3.41 -9.99
C GLY A 28 -38.14 -3.22 -10.71
N MET A 29 -37.64 -1.99 -10.82
CA MET A 29 -36.33 -1.70 -11.44
C MET A 29 -35.14 -2.15 -10.58
N LEU A 30 -35.27 -2.07 -9.24
CA LEU A 30 -34.16 -2.26 -8.30
C LEU A 30 -34.24 -3.58 -7.52
N GLY A 31 -35.40 -4.22 -7.46
CA GLY A 31 -35.69 -5.38 -6.61
C GLY A 31 -34.88 -6.64 -6.94
N ASP A 32 -34.32 -6.73 -8.15
CA ASP A 32 -33.42 -7.82 -8.53
C ASP A 32 -32.10 -7.77 -7.75
N GLU A 33 -31.58 -6.57 -7.46
CA GLU A 33 -30.29 -6.35 -6.79
C GLU A 33 -30.43 -5.93 -5.32
N TYR A 34 -31.53 -5.28 -4.95
CA TYR A 34 -31.71 -4.62 -3.66
C TYR A 34 -32.98 -5.06 -2.94
N GLU A 35 -32.97 -4.97 -1.62
CA GLU A 35 -34.18 -5.10 -0.80
C GLU A 35 -34.85 -3.72 -0.69
N ILE A 36 -36.11 -3.62 -1.11
CA ILE A 36 -36.78 -2.32 -1.27
C ILE A 36 -37.82 -2.11 -0.19
N TYR A 37 -37.66 -1.03 0.58
CA TYR A 37 -38.65 -0.53 1.52
C TYR A 37 -39.35 0.68 0.92
N GLN A 38 -40.66 0.73 1.03
CA GLN A 38 -41.48 1.76 0.38
C GLN A 38 -42.30 2.49 1.44
N VAL A 39 -42.32 3.83 1.37
CA VAL A 39 -43.13 4.69 2.23
C VAL A 39 -43.76 5.81 1.43
N GLU A 40 -44.94 6.25 1.84
CA GLU A 40 -45.79 7.16 1.05
C GLU A 40 -45.62 8.66 1.36
N ASN A 41 -44.80 9.02 2.36
CA ASN A 41 -44.57 10.42 2.72
C ASN A 41 -43.29 10.62 3.55
N GLY A 42 -42.84 11.87 3.65
CA GLY A 42 -41.64 12.25 4.37
C GLY A 42 -41.68 11.96 5.88
N LYS A 43 -42.85 12.05 6.52
CA LYS A 43 -42.98 11.79 7.96
C LYS A 43 -42.69 10.32 8.29
N LYS A 44 -43.32 9.39 7.57
CA LYS A 44 -43.03 7.96 7.69
C LYS A 44 -41.58 7.62 7.37
N ALA A 45 -40.98 8.31 6.39
CA ALA A 45 -39.57 8.15 6.08
C ALA A 45 -38.68 8.52 7.28
N ILE A 46 -38.92 9.68 7.91
CA ILE A 46 -38.18 10.08 9.11
C ILE A 46 -38.38 9.10 10.26
N ASP A 47 -39.61 8.63 10.51
CA ASP A 47 -39.88 7.69 11.60
C ASP A 47 -39.11 6.37 11.42
N ILE A 48 -39.10 5.80 10.20
CA ILE A 48 -38.34 4.59 9.90
C ILE A 48 -36.82 4.83 9.98
N LEU A 49 -36.36 5.99 9.53
CA LEU A 49 -34.94 6.36 9.61
C LEU A 49 -34.50 6.66 11.05
N GLU A 50 -35.37 7.07 11.96
CA GLU A 50 -35.01 7.22 13.38
C GLU A 50 -34.67 5.87 14.02
N GLU A 51 -35.44 4.83 13.71
CA GLU A 51 -35.29 3.51 14.33
C GLU A 51 -34.26 2.63 13.61
N ASN A 52 -34.20 2.71 12.27
CA ASN A 52 -33.52 1.70 11.45
C ASN A 52 -32.53 2.29 10.42
N ARG A 53 -32.07 3.53 10.62
CA ARG A 53 -31.19 4.25 9.65
C ARG A 53 -30.05 3.40 9.09
N GLU A 54 -29.35 2.70 9.99
CA GLU A 54 -28.08 2.03 9.67
C GLU A 54 -28.27 0.80 8.78
N GLN A 55 -29.50 0.34 8.63
CA GLN A 55 -29.84 -0.77 7.73
C GLN A 55 -29.96 -0.31 6.28
N PHE A 56 -30.23 0.97 6.03
CA PHE A 56 -30.43 1.51 4.69
C PHE A 56 -29.11 2.00 4.08
N LYS A 57 -28.92 1.76 2.79
CA LYS A 57 -27.76 2.20 2.02
C LYS A 57 -28.04 3.39 1.11
N LEU A 58 -29.30 3.68 0.83
CA LEU A 58 -29.73 4.77 -0.03
C LEU A 58 -31.18 5.15 0.27
N VAL A 59 -31.50 6.43 0.15
CA VAL A 59 -32.89 6.91 0.08
C VAL A 59 -33.15 7.49 -1.31
N LEU A 60 -34.20 7.00 -1.97
CA LEU A 60 -34.78 7.62 -3.14
C LEU A 60 -35.97 8.48 -2.68
N LEU A 61 -35.89 9.79 -2.89
CA LEU A 61 -36.79 10.75 -2.26
C LEU A 61 -37.50 11.64 -3.28
N ASP A 62 -38.82 11.53 -3.38
CA ASP A 62 -39.62 12.52 -4.10
C ASP A 62 -39.65 13.86 -3.34
N ILE A 63 -39.71 14.97 -4.09
CA ILE A 63 -39.81 16.30 -3.50
C ILE A 63 -41.24 16.68 -3.14
N ASN A 64 -42.20 16.35 -3.99
CA ASN A 64 -43.54 16.90 -3.93
C ASN A 64 -44.49 15.88 -3.29
N MET A 65 -44.46 15.80 -1.96
CA MET A 65 -45.29 14.87 -1.20
C MET A 65 -46.18 15.61 -0.17
N PRO A 66 -47.37 15.07 0.14
CA PRO A 66 -48.20 15.58 1.23
C PRO A 66 -47.58 15.26 2.60
N VAL A 67 -48.08 15.93 3.65
CA VAL A 67 -47.67 15.78 5.06
C VAL A 67 -46.28 16.36 5.37
N MET A 68 -45.26 15.97 4.62
CA MET A 68 -43.89 16.48 4.74
C MET A 68 -43.19 16.35 3.40
N ASP A 69 -42.71 17.47 2.87
CA ASP A 69 -42.08 17.51 1.55
C ASP A 69 -40.62 17.00 1.59
N GLY A 70 -40.04 16.70 0.42
CA GLY A 70 -38.68 16.18 0.35
C GLY A 70 -37.59 17.17 0.79
N TYR A 71 -37.84 18.48 0.71
CA TYR A 71 -36.91 19.48 1.22
C TYR A 71 -36.89 19.53 2.75
N GLU A 72 -38.05 19.37 3.39
CA GLU A 72 -38.18 19.23 4.84
C GLU A 72 -37.46 17.98 5.34
N VAL A 73 -37.63 16.85 4.65
CA VAL A 73 -36.89 15.61 4.94
C VAL A 73 -35.39 15.84 4.86
N LEU A 74 -34.88 16.38 3.74
CA LEU A 74 -33.46 16.70 3.58
C LEU A 74 -32.96 17.65 4.68
N SER A 75 -33.73 18.66 5.05
CA SER A 75 -33.38 19.62 6.10
C SER A 75 -33.25 18.96 7.47
N ILE A 76 -34.16 18.03 7.81
CA ILE A 76 -34.09 17.25 9.05
C ILE A 76 -32.86 16.34 9.03
N MET A 77 -32.64 15.61 7.93
CA MET A 77 -31.50 14.71 7.77
C MET A 77 -30.16 15.47 7.85
N LYS A 78 -30.06 16.66 7.24
CA LYS A 78 -28.88 17.54 7.31
C LYS A 78 -28.62 18.03 8.73
N ARG A 79 -29.66 18.55 9.42
CA ARG A 79 -29.54 19.02 10.81
C ARG A 79 -29.08 17.93 11.76
N ARG A 80 -29.50 16.68 11.51
CA ARG A 80 -29.12 15.50 12.30
C ARG A 80 -27.83 14.82 11.83
N LYS A 81 -27.14 15.37 10.83
CA LYS A 81 -25.90 14.82 10.23
C LYS A 81 -26.05 13.40 9.69
N TRP A 82 -27.22 13.05 9.18
CA TRP A 82 -27.47 11.72 8.61
C TRP A 82 -26.96 11.58 7.18
N LEU A 83 -26.94 12.68 6.42
CA LEU A 83 -26.53 12.73 5.01
C LEU A 83 -25.05 12.40 4.78
N ASP A 84 -24.23 12.44 5.85
CA ASP A 84 -22.81 12.07 5.80
C ASP A 84 -22.61 10.56 5.56
N LYS A 85 -23.57 9.74 6.02
CA LYS A 85 -23.49 8.26 5.96
C LYS A 85 -24.60 7.62 5.13
N LEU A 86 -25.70 8.33 4.90
CA LEU A 86 -26.84 7.84 4.14
C LEU A 86 -27.11 8.76 2.94
N PRO A 87 -26.69 8.37 1.73
CA PRO A 87 -26.95 9.17 0.54
C PRO A 87 -28.44 9.28 0.23
N VAL A 88 -28.83 10.44 -0.29
CA VAL A 88 -30.21 10.69 -0.75
C VAL A 88 -30.15 11.09 -2.22
N ILE A 89 -30.82 10.34 -3.08
CA ILE A 89 -31.04 10.73 -4.47
C ILE A 89 -32.46 11.27 -4.58
N VAL A 90 -32.55 12.53 -4.99
CA VAL A 90 -33.83 13.20 -5.16
C VAL A 90 -34.46 12.79 -6.48
N ILE A 91 -35.76 12.58 -6.49
CA ILE A 91 -36.57 12.32 -7.66
C ILE A 91 -37.53 13.48 -7.86
N SER A 92 -37.64 13.99 -9.08
CA SER A 92 -38.67 14.99 -9.37
C SER A 92 -39.14 14.95 -10.82
N ALA A 93 -40.37 15.43 -11.00
CA ALA A 93 -41.05 15.53 -12.29
C ALA A 93 -40.69 16.82 -13.06
N GLU A 94 -40.08 17.81 -12.41
CA GLU A 94 -39.81 19.13 -13.01
C GLU A 94 -38.32 19.49 -12.99
N ILE A 95 -37.79 19.82 -14.17
CA ILE A 95 -36.41 20.30 -14.36
C ILE A 95 -36.38 21.82 -14.23
N SER A 96 -36.51 22.36 -13.02
CA SER A 96 -36.13 23.76 -12.77
C SER A 96 -34.73 23.81 -12.15
N GLY A 97 -33.84 24.62 -12.72
CA GLY A 97 -32.47 24.76 -12.21
C GLY A 97 -32.43 25.22 -10.73
N GLU A 98 -33.44 25.95 -10.29
CA GLU A 98 -33.61 26.37 -8.89
C GLU A 98 -33.94 25.20 -7.95
N SER A 99 -34.81 24.27 -8.37
CA SER A 99 -35.17 23.10 -7.55
C SER A 99 -34.00 22.14 -7.40
N VAL A 100 -33.27 21.90 -8.49
CA VAL A 100 -32.04 21.08 -8.47
C VAL A 100 -30.98 21.70 -7.56
N LYS A 101 -30.77 23.02 -7.68
CA LYS A 101 -29.82 23.75 -6.83
C LYS A 101 -30.20 23.67 -5.34
N LYS A 102 -31.47 23.88 -5.01
CA LYS A 102 -31.98 23.81 -3.63
C LYS A 102 -31.79 22.41 -3.04
N ALA A 103 -32.02 21.35 -3.81
CA ALA A 103 -31.80 19.97 -3.37
C ALA A 103 -30.32 19.70 -3.04
N TYR A 104 -29.40 20.13 -3.91
CA TYR A 104 -27.95 19.98 -3.65
C TYR A 104 -27.48 20.82 -2.45
N GLU A 105 -27.95 22.05 -2.29
CA GLU A 105 -27.62 22.90 -1.12
C GLU A 105 -28.07 22.25 0.20
N LEU A 106 -29.15 21.48 0.17
CA LEU A 106 -29.65 20.72 1.31
C LEU A 106 -28.96 19.35 1.50
N GLY A 107 -28.00 19.00 0.63
CA GLY A 107 -27.14 17.83 0.78
C GLY A 107 -27.60 16.57 0.05
N ALA A 108 -28.46 16.69 -0.97
CA ALA A 108 -28.75 15.58 -1.88
C ALA A 108 -27.48 15.11 -2.61
N SER A 109 -27.30 13.80 -2.74
CA SER A 109 -26.14 13.17 -3.38
C SER A 109 -26.23 13.14 -4.90
N ASP A 110 -27.45 13.04 -5.44
CA ASP A 110 -27.75 13.08 -6.87
C ASP A 110 -29.23 13.46 -7.07
N TYR A 111 -29.64 13.64 -8.32
CA TYR A 111 -30.99 14.00 -8.72
C TYR A 111 -31.41 13.28 -10.02
N PHE A 112 -32.59 12.65 -9.99
CA PHE A 112 -33.26 12.03 -11.13
C PHE A 112 -34.44 12.87 -11.62
N VAL A 113 -34.52 12.98 -12.94
CA VAL A 113 -35.66 13.54 -13.65
C VAL A 113 -36.53 12.41 -14.19
N ARG A 114 -37.85 12.52 -14.00
CA ARG A 114 -38.81 11.62 -14.67
C ARG A 114 -39.01 12.01 -16.14
N PRO A 115 -39.18 11.06 -17.07
CA PRO A 115 -39.39 9.61 -16.87
C PRO A 115 -38.11 8.80 -16.62
N PHE A 116 -38.23 7.71 -15.88
CA PHE A 116 -37.09 6.86 -15.49
C PHE A 116 -36.58 6.00 -16.65
N ASN A 117 -35.26 6.01 -16.85
CA ASN A 117 -34.58 5.01 -17.65
C ASN A 117 -33.94 3.98 -16.71
N VAL A 118 -34.40 2.72 -16.79
CA VAL A 118 -34.00 1.62 -15.90
C VAL A 118 -32.48 1.49 -15.78
N ALA A 119 -31.77 1.53 -16.91
CA ALA A 119 -30.31 1.36 -16.93
C ALA A 119 -29.58 2.54 -16.27
N ILE A 120 -30.13 3.76 -16.40
CA ILE A 120 -29.56 4.96 -15.77
C ILE A 120 -29.82 4.94 -14.26
N VAL A 121 -31.04 4.57 -13.84
CA VAL A 121 -31.41 4.49 -12.42
C VAL A 121 -30.53 3.46 -11.71
N LEU A 122 -30.45 2.23 -12.23
CA LEU A 122 -29.59 1.18 -11.67
C LEU A 122 -28.13 1.63 -11.56
N ARG A 123 -27.58 2.21 -12.63
CA ARG A 123 -26.18 2.65 -12.66
C ARG A 123 -25.90 3.75 -11.63
N ARG A 124 -26.78 4.75 -11.52
CA ARG A 124 -26.59 5.85 -10.57
C ARG A 124 -26.78 5.41 -9.12
N VAL A 125 -27.80 4.60 -8.84
CA VAL A 125 -28.01 3.96 -7.53
C VAL A 125 -26.76 3.19 -7.11
N ARG A 126 -26.25 2.31 -7.99
CA ARG A 126 -25.04 1.53 -7.73
C ARG A 126 -23.83 2.43 -7.48
N ASN A 127 -23.59 3.41 -8.35
CA ASN A 127 -22.46 4.32 -8.20
C ASN A 127 -22.51 5.11 -6.89
N THR A 128 -23.68 5.64 -6.50
CA THR A 128 -23.83 6.42 -5.27
C THR A 128 -23.61 5.54 -4.04
N ILE A 129 -24.17 4.33 -4.01
CA ILE A 129 -23.92 3.36 -2.94
C ILE A 129 -22.43 3.02 -2.87
N THR A 130 -21.80 2.66 -3.99
CA THR A 130 -20.36 2.36 -4.04
C THR A 130 -19.49 3.55 -3.60
N LEU A 131 -19.84 4.78 -3.96
CA LEU A 131 -19.10 5.97 -3.54
C LEU A 131 -19.17 6.17 -2.02
N TYR A 132 -20.35 6.02 -1.42
CA TYR A 132 -20.52 6.17 0.02
C TYR A 132 -19.97 4.99 0.82
N ASP A 133 -20.08 3.77 0.28
CA ASP A 133 -19.41 2.60 0.83
C ASP A 133 -17.89 2.77 0.72
N ASN A 134 -17.34 3.30 -0.37
CA ASN A 134 -15.90 3.59 -0.49
C ASN A 134 -15.44 4.69 0.46
N ILE A 135 -16.22 5.76 0.67
CA ILE A 135 -15.87 6.82 1.63
C ILE A 135 -15.93 6.27 3.07
N SER A 136 -16.97 5.51 3.40
CA SER A 136 -17.10 4.90 4.73
C SER A 136 -16.11 3.75 4.93
N SER A 137 -15.74 3.01 3.88
CA SER A 137 -14.67 2.04 3.88
C SER A 137 -13.37 2.77 4.09
N ASN A 138 -13.00 3.76 3.28
CA ASN A 138 -11.78 4.55 3.46
C ASN A 138 -11.65 5.17 4.86
N LEU A 139 -12.73 5.67 5.46
CA LEU A 139 -12.71 6.19 6.83
C LEU A 139 -12.61 5.07 7.88
N LYS A 140 -13.36 3.98 7.73
CA LYS A 140 -13.31 2.84 8.64
C LYS A 140 -11.99 2.08 8.51
N ASP A 141 -11.43 2.02 7.32
CA ASP A 141 -10.12 1.48 6.96
C ASP A 141 -9.04 2.40 7.49
N ALA A 142 -9.19 3.74 7.39
CA ALA A 142 -8.29 4.69 8.03
C ALA A 142 -8.35 4.59 9.56
N VAL A 143 -9.54 4.51 10.16
CA VAL A 143 -9.70 4.33 11.62
C VAL A 143 -9.18 2.96 12.07
N THR A 144 -9.43 1.90 11.31
CA THR A 144 -8.88 0.56 11.58
C THR A 144 -7.36 0.58 11.44
N MET A 145 -6.81 1.18 10.39
CA MET A 145 -5.37 1.42 10.22
C MET A 145 -4.79 2.21 11.39
N LEU A 146 -5.42 3.32 11.80
CA LEU A 146 -4.98 4.12 12.95
C LEU A 146 -5.03 3.30 14.25
N SER A 147 -6.04 2.45 14.45
CA SER A 147 -6.15 1.55 15.61
C SER A 147 -5.09 0.42 15.62
N THR A 148 -4.52 0.10 14.44
CA THR A 148 -3.39 -0.84 14.32
C THR A 148 -2.02 -0.18 14.51
N ILE A 149 -1.90 1.12 14.23
CA ILE A 149 -0.65 1.89 14.26
C ILE A 149 -0.44 2.56 15.62
N PHE A 150 -1.49 3.15 16.18
CA PHE A 150 -1.42 3.90 17.42
C PHE A 150 -1.97 3.06 18.56
N TYR A 151 -1.22 3.01 19.67
CA TYR A 151 -1.79 2.59 20.94
C TYR A 151 -2.92 3.52 21.34
N ARG A 152 -2.76 4.84 21.11
CA ARG A 152 -3.76 5.83 21.47
C ARG A 152 -3.67 7.13 20.72
N ILE A 153 -4.83 7.76 20.52
CA ILE A 153 -4.96 9.14 20.10
C ILE A 153 -5.85 9.87 21.10
N LEU A 154 -5.33 10.92 21.71
CA LEU A 154 -6.00 11.70 22.75
C LEU A 154 -6.16 13.15 22.30
N LYS A 155 -7.35 13.70 22.44
CA LYS A 155 -7.57 15.16 22.41
C LYS A 155 -7.42 15.67 23.83
N ILE A 156 -6.48 16.56 24.09
CA ILE A 156 -6.15 17.05 25.42
C ILE A 156 -6.47 18.54 25.50
N ASP A 157 -7.18 18.93 26.54
CA ASP A 157 -7.27 20.31 26.98
C ASP A 157 -6.21 20.54 28.07
N LEU A 158 -5.13 21.21 27.71
CA LEU A 158 -4.03 21.47 28.65
C LEU A 158 -4.48 22.40 29.79
N GLU A 159 -5.44 23.30 29.55
CA GLU A 159 -5.88 24.26 30.56
C GLU A 159 -6.78 23.61 31.59
N ALA A 160 -7.73 22.80 31.13
CA ALA A 160 -8.67 22.08 31.98
C ALA A 160 -8.11 20.78 32.58
N ASP A 161 -6.89 20.36 32.20
CA ASP A 161 -6.30 19.05 32.55
C ASP A 161 -7.26 17.88 32.24
N SER A 162 -7.91 17.96 31.09
CA SER A 162 -8.91 16.97 30.66
C SER A 162 -8.54 16.39 29.30
N TYR A 163 -9.08 15.23 28.97
CA TYR A 163 -8.84 14.59 27.69
C TYR A 163 -10.04 13.78 27.22
N GLU A 164 -10.13 13.64 25.91
CA GLU A 164 -11.05 12.75 25.21
C GLU A 164 -10.23 11.72 24.44
N ILE A 165 -10.60 10.45 24.54
CA ILE A 165 -9.98 9.37 23.76
C ILE A 165 -10.63 9.39 22.38
N ILE A 166 -9.89 9.83 21.37
CA ILE A 166 -10.33 9.79 19.97
C ILE A 166 -10.26 8.35 19.46
N GLU A 167 -9.13 7.69 19.70
CA GLU A 167 -8.87 6.33 19.24
C GLU A 167 -8.11 5.53 20.31
N GLN A 168 -8.46 4.25 20.42
CA GLN A 168 -7.84 3.32 21.35
C GLN A 168 -7.47 2.03 20.62
N GLY A 169 -6.17 1.83 20.42
CA GLY A 169 -5.65 0.64 19.76
C GLY A 169 -6.01 -0.63 20.52
N ASN A 170 -6.36 -1.69 19.78
CA ASN A 170 -6.81 -2.96 20.35
C ASN A 170 -5.76 -3.63 21.26
N ASN A 171 -4.49 -3.31 21.07
CA ASN A 171 -3.36 -3.91 21.78
C ASN A 171 -2.70 -2.98 22.81
N ASP A 172 -3.34 -1.86 23.21
CA ASP A 172 -2.74 -0.95 24.19
C ASP A 172 -2.64 -1.59 25.59
N PRO A 173 -1.43 -1.88 26.10
CA PRO A 173 -1.28 -2.58 27.37
C PRO A 173 -1.55 -1.71 28.61
N LEU A 174 -1.69 -0.38 28.49
CA LEU A 174 -2.08 0.51 29.62
C LEU A 174 -3.51 1.04 29.46
N ARG A 175 -4.39 0.31 28.78
CA ARG A 175 -5.79 0.72 28.57
C ARG A 175 -6.47 1.23 29.84
N GLU A 176 -6.30 0.51 30.95
CA GLU A 176 -6.94 0.79 32.24
C GLU A 176 -6.40 2.05 32.95
N LEU A 177 -5.20 2.51 32.63
CA LEU A 177 -4.60 3.67 33.30
C LEU A 177 -5.19 5.00 32.83
N TYR A 178 -5.71 5.06 31.60
CA TYR A 178 -6.33 6.26 31.03
C TYR A 178 -7.86 6.21 31.14
N GLN A 179 -8.34 5.84 32.32
CA GLN A 179 -9.75 5.98 32.72
C GLN A 179 -9.89 6.96 33.90
N LYS A 180 -8.83 7.73 34.19
CA LYS A 180 -8.82 8.73 35.26
C LYS A 180 -9.43 10.04 34.78
N GLU A 181 -9.85 10.85 35.74
CA GLU A 181 -10.49 12.14 35.51
C GLU A 181 -9.58 13.18 34.84
N SER A 182 -8.25 13.06 34.97
CA SER A 182 -7.30 14.02 34.42
C SER A 182 -6.14 13.38 33.65
N ILE A 183 -5.61 14.10 32.65
CA ILE A 183 -4.51 13.58 31.82
C ILE A 183 -3.19 13.56 32.59
N SER A 184 -2.96 14.56 33.46
CA SER A 184 -1.77 14.64 34.31
C SER A 184 -1.66 13.43 35.24
N ALA A 185 -2.78 12.99 35.81
CA ALA A 185 -2.85 11.81 36.66
C ALA A 185 -2.56 10.54 35.85
N CYS A 186 -3.08 10.42 34.62
CA CYS A 186 -2.80 9.28 33.75
C CYS A 186 -1.31 9.16 33.44
N LEU A 187 -0.68 10.24 32.95
CA LEU A 187 0.73 10.23 32.55
C LEU A 187 1.66 9.98 33.75
N LYS A 188 1.29 10.49 34.92
CA LYS A 188 2.00 10.23 36.17
C LYS A 188 1.89 8.78 36.63
N ASP A 189 0.70 8.18 36.58
CA ASP A 189 0.49 6.76 36.92
C ASP A 189 1.34 5.84 36.02
N VAL A 190 1.52 6.18 34.74
CA VAL A 190 2.39 5.43 33.82
C VAL A 190 3.85 5.40 34.34
N ALA A 191 4.35 6.55 34.79
CA ALA A 191 5.70 6.66 35.35
C ALA A 191 5.82 5.92 36.69
N GLU A 192 4.90 6.16 37.62
CA GLU A 192 4.96 5.63 38.99
C GLU A 192 4.75 4.10 39.07
N LYS A 193 4.00 3.52 38.13
CA LYS A 193 3.82 2.06 38.05
C LYS A 193 4.98 1.33 37.39
N GLY A 194 6.07 2.02 37.04
CA GLY A 194 7.29 1.41 36.55
C GLY A 194 7.23 0.97 35.08
N TYR A 195 6.32 1.54 34.29
CA TYR A 195 6.25 1.25 32.86
C TYR A 195 7.29 2.01 32.04
N ILE A 196 8.06 2.93 32.63
CA ILE A 196 9.09 3.70 31.95
C ILE A 196 10.47 3.17 32.38
N HIS A 197 11.36 2.96 31.41
CA HIS A 197 12.73 2.55 31.68
C HIS A 197 13.43 3.57 32.58
N GLU A 198 14.28 3.11 33.51
CA GLU A 198 14.90 3.94 34.53
C GLU A 198 15.69 5.14 33.97
N GLU A 199 16.42 4.92 32.87
CA GLU A 199 17.18 5.96 32.16
C GLU A 199 16.28 7.02 31.49
N ASP A 200 15.06 6.65 31.07
CA ASP A 200 14.15 7.55 30.34
C ASP A 200 13.14 8.23 31.29
N TYR A 201 13.09 7.79 32.55
CA TYR A 201 12.12 8.26 33.55
C TYR A 201 12.15 9.78 33.73
N LYS A 202 13.36 10.35 33.87
CA LYS A 202 13.50 11.79 34.09
C LYS A 202 12.99 12.59 32.90
N GLU A 203 13.40 12.21 31.69
CA GLU A 203 12.99 12.88 30.46
C GLU A 203 11.48 12.74 30.22
N TYR A 204 10.91 11.56 30.47
CA TYR A 204 9.48 11.32 30.38
C TYR A 204 8.67 12.19 31.33
N THR A 205 9.05 12.24 32.61
CA THR A 205 8.33 13.03 33.62
C THR A 205 8.41 14.53 33.38
N GLU A 206 9.56 15.03 32.88
CA GLU A 206 9.72 16.43 32.50
C GLU A 206 8.86 16.77 31.28
N PHE A 207 8.91 15.95 30.24
CA PHE A 207 8.11 16.14 29.02
C PHE A 207 6.60 16.09 29.29
N CYS A 208 6.15 15.14 30.11
CA CYS A 208 4.73 14.94 30.42
C CYS A 208 4.16 15.94 31.44
N SER A 209 4.98 16.86 31.97
CA SER A 209 4.49 17.91 32.86
C SER A 209 3.58 18.89 32.12
N LEU A 210 2.37 19.12 32.63
CA LEU A 210 1.46 20.10 32.04
C LEU A 210 2.06 21.50 31.96
N GLU A 211 2.80 21.94 32.97
CA GLU A 211 3.47 23.25 32.94
C GLU A 211 4.49 23.33 31.80
N HIS A 212 5.21 22.24 31.56
CA HIS A 212 6.18 22.15 30.47
C HIS A 212 5.48 22.15 29.10
N LEU A 213 4.43 21.34 28.92
CA LEU A 213 3.66 21.29 27.68
C LEU A 213 2.98 22.63 27.37
N LYS A 214 2.31 23.25 28.35
CA LYS A 214 1.73 24.60 28.22
C LYS A 214 2.77 25.60 27.73
N LYS A 215 3.95 25.59 28.32
CA LYS A 215 5.05 26.48 27.93
C LYS A 215 5.52 26.24 26.49
N ILE A 216 5.76 24.98 26.11
CA ILE A 216 6.18 24.63 24.73
C ILE A 216 5.21 25.20 23.70
N PHE A 217 3.91 25.01 23.92
CA PHE A 217 2.88 25.43 22.97
C PHE A 217 2.52 26.92 23.11
N LEU A 218 2.72 27.57 24.25
CA LEU A 218 2.63 29.03 24.38
C LEU A 218 3.74 29.75 23.61
N ASP A 219 4.94 29.19 23.59
CA ASP A 219 6.11 29.73 22.87
C ASP A 219 5.98 29.59 21.32
N GLY A 220 4.84 29.10 20.83
CA GLY A 220 4.50 29.06 19.41
C GLY A 220 4.87 27.76 18.68
N SER A 221 5.45 26.78 19.39
CA SER A 221 5.75 25.46 18.83
C SER A 221 4.48 24.79 18.33
N GLN A 222 4.54 24.19 17.14
CA GLN A 222 3.39 23.48 16.55
C GLN A 222 3.37 21.99 16.94
N TYR A 223 4.48 21.50 17.49
CA TYR A 223 4.79 20.10 17.65
C TYR A 223 5.74 19.91 18.83
N ALA A 224 5.54 18.82 19.58
CA ALA A 224 6.46 18.32 20.59
C ALA A 224 6.51 16.79 20.51
N SER A 225 7.65 16.18 20.75
CA SER A 225 7.75 14.71 20.75
C SER A 225 8.77 14.19 21.73
N LEU A 226 8.50 12.99 22.21
CA LEU A 226 9.37 12.21 23.08
C LEU A 226 9.41 10.76 22.60
N GLN A 227 10.60 10.19 22.57
CA GLN A 227 10.80 8.75 22.39
C GLN A 227 11.30 8.18 23.71
N TYR A 228 10.69 7.10 24.18
CA TYR A 228 11.07 6.48 25.45
C TYR A 228 10.89 4.96 25.39
N ARG A 229 11.66 4.25 26.21
CA ARG A 229 11.53 2.81 26.39
C ARG A 229 10.46 2.53 27.43
N ARG A 230 9.52 1.71 27.03
CA ARG A 230 8.45 1.22 27.88
C ARG A 230 8.75 -0.21 28.35
N VAL A 231 8.62 -0.46 29.64
CA VAL A 231 8.86 -1.77 30.27
C VAL A 231 7.53 -2.48 30.50
N LEU A 232 7.38 -3.70 29.97
CA LEU A 232 6.23 -4.57 30.20
C LEU A 232 6.73 -5.98 30.46
N GLU A 233 6.40 -6.56 31.62
CA GLU A 233 6.76 -7.93 31.99
C GLU A 233 8.27 -8.26 31.81
N GLY A 234 9.15 -7.26 32.00
CA GLY A 234 10.60 -7.42 31.85
C GLY A 234 11.13 -7.29 30.42
N GLN A 235 10.28 -7.01 29.42
CA GLN A 235 10.66 -6.67 28.06
C GLN A 235 10.52 -5.17 27.81
N TYR A 236 11.37 -4.63 26.93
CA TYR A 236 11.34 -3.23 26.55
C TYR A 236 10.77 -3.06 25.14
N ARG A 237 9.97 -2.01 24.93
CA ARG A 237 9.49 -1.57 23.63
C ARG A 237 9.71 -0.08 23.45
N TRP A 238 10.10 0.33 22.25
CA TRP A 238 10.19 1.76 21.91
C TRP A 238 8.82 2.34 21.63
N VAL A 239 8.49 3.41 22.35
CA VAL A 239 7.24 4.14 22.19
C VAL A 239 7.57 5.56 21.74
N SER A 240 6.84 6.02 20.73
CA SER A 240 6.84 7.42 20.34
C SER A 240 5.58 8.09 20.87
N MET A 241 5.79 9.21 21.55
CA MET A 241 4.75 10.14 21.95
C MET A 241 4.94 11.43 21.17
N GLU A 242 3.93 11.81 20.40
CA GLU A 242 3.94 13.03 19.58
C GLU A 242 2.72 13.87 19.97
N ILE A 243 2.90 15.18 20.13
CA ILE A 243 1.86 16.12 20.52
C ILE A 243 1.83 17.24 19.50
N VAL A 244 0.67 17.46 18.90
CA VAL A 244 0.46 18.46 17.84
C VAL A 244 -0.62 19.42 18.29
N ARG A 245 -0.49 20.71 17.94
CA ARG A 245 -1.58 21.67 18.13
C ARG A 245 -2.82 21.24 17.33
N SER A 246 -3.99 21.27 17.97
CA SER A 246 -5.25 21.14 17.26
C SER A 246 -5.47 22.34 16.34
N THR A 247 -6.20 22.16 15.24
CA THR A 247 -6.66 23.28 14.39
C THR A 247 -7.54 24.29 15.15
N GLU A 248 -8.08 23.88 16.29
CA GLU A 248 -8.89 24.70 17.21
C GLU A 248 -8.07 25.41 18.30
N TYR A 249 -6.73 25.27 18.28
CA TYR A 249 -5.84 25.84 19.30
C TYR A 249 -5.90 27.36 19.32
N ARG A 250 -6.14 27.93 20.51
CA ARG A 250 -6.07 29.36 20.82
C ARG A 250 -5.37 29.56 22.17
N GLU A 251 -4.93 30.79 22.47
CA GLU A 251 -4.30 31.09 23.76
C GLU A 251 -5.21 30.79 24.96
N ASP A 252 -6.52 30.97 24.78
CA ASP A 252 -7.60 30.67 25.72
C ASP A 252 -8.19 29.26 25.59
N ASN A 253 -7.73 28.48 24.61
CA ASN A 253 -8.20 27.13 24.31
C ASN A 253 -7.05 26.26 23.80
N GLN A 254 -6.18 25.82 24.72
CA GLN A 254 -4.93 25.12 24.41
C GLN A 254 -5.15 23.63 24.10
N GLN A 255 -5.96 23.37 23.08
CA GLN A 255 -6.27 22.01 22.66
C GLN A 255 -5.16 21.41 21.82
N VAL A 256 -4.60 20.30 22.29
CA VAL A 256 -3.57 19.54 21.58
C VAL A 256 -4.05 18.12 21.32
N VAL A 257 -3.47 17.47 20.31
CA VAL A 257 -3.71 16.06 20.02
C VAL A 257 -2.42 15.31 20.32
N MET A 258 -2.50 14.31 21.20
CA MET A 258 -1.39 13.45 21.58
C MET A 258 -1.57 12.07 20.94
N TYR A 259 -0.54 11.64 20.23
CA TYR A 259 -0.41 10.34 19.61
C TYR A 259 0.59 9.52 20.41
N ILE A 260 0.21 8.28 20.73
CA ILE A 260 1.08 7.31 21.38
C ILE A 260 1.10 6.06 20.50
N ARG A 261 2.27 5.66 20.03
CA ARG A 261 2.43 4.45 19.19
C ARG A 261 3.63 3.62 19.59
N ASP A 262 3.50 2.32 19.39
CA ASP A 262 4.63 1.40 19.38
C ASP A 262 5.43 1.64 18.11
N ILE A 263 6.65 2.15 18.21
CA ILE A 263 7.51 2.33 17.03
C ILE A 263 8.50 1.18 16.85
N ASN A 264 8.40 0.14 17.68
CA ASN A 264 9.31 -0.99 17.65
C ASN A 264 9.15 -1.80 16.34
N ASP A 265 7.93 -1.89 15.80
CA ASP A 265 7.61 -2.56 14.53
C ASP A 265 7.53 -1.60 13.32
N ASP A 266 7.16 -0.34 13.53
CA ASP A 266 6.86 0.63 12.45
C ASP A 266 8.11 1.11 11.70
N TYR A 267 9.27 1.22 12.36
CA TYR A 267 10.52 1.57 11.68
C TYR A 267 10.98 0.45 10.73
N LEU A 268 10.75 -0.81 11.12
CA LEU A 268 11.13 -2.01 10.35
C LEU A 268 10.15 -2.29 9.20
N LYS A 269 8.85 -2.02 9.38
CA LYS A 269 7.81 -2.23 8.36
C LYS A 269 7.74 -1.10 7.32
N LEU A 270 8.04 0.15 7.66
CA LEU A 270 7.92 1.29 6.71
C LEU A 270 8.98 1.30 5.59
N LEU A 271 10.19 0.75 5.83
CA LEU A 271 11.18 0.51 4.77
C LEU A 271 10.75 -0.65 3.85
N GLN A 272 10.23 -1.73 4.43
CA GLN A 272 9.73 -2.91 3.70
C GLN A 272 8.53 -2.56 2.78
N ILE A 273 7.65 -1.65 3.22
CA ILE A 273 6.46 -1.19 2.48
C ILE A 273 6.81 -0.24 1.33
N ALA A 274 7.86 0.59 1.45
CA ALA A 274 8.32 1.44 0.34
C ALA A 274 8.92 0.62 -0.82
N MET A 275 9.53 -0.53 -0.51
CA MET A 275 10.10 -1.46 -1.50
C MET A 275 9.04 -2.28 -2.27
N CYS A 276 7.85 -2.48 -1.68
CA CYS A 276 6.72 -3.16 -2.32
C CYS A 276 6.07 -2.35 -3.46
N HIS A 277 6.46 -1.09 -3.67
CA HIS A 277 5.92 -0.22 -4.74
C HIS A 277 6.71 -0.22 -6.05
N THR A 278 7.44 -1.29 -6.38
CA THR A 278 7.78 -1.60 -7.77
C THR A 278 7.09 -2.91 -8.18
N LEU A 279 6.23 -2.84 -9.19
CA LEU A 279 5.51 -3.98 -9.77
C LEU A 279 6.44 -5.09 -10.33
N ASP A 280 7.75 -4.82 -10.38
CA ASP A 280 8.78 -5.58 -11.05
C ASP A 280 9.69 -6.38 -10.10
N SER A 281 9.46 -6.34 -8.78
CA SER A 281 10.23 -7.17 -7.84
C SER A 281 9.86 -8.65 -8.01
N VAL A 282 10.88 -9.49 -8.12
CA VAL A 282 10.77 -10.96 -8.27
C VAL A 282 11.01 -11.72 -6.96
N GLY A 283 11.62 -11.08 -5.96
CA GLY A 283 11.84 -11.65 -4.63
C GLY A 283 12.51 -10.68 -3.66
N ILE A 284 12.24 -10.87 -2.38
CA ILE A 284 12.75 -10.06 -1.26
C ILE A 284 13.18 -11.00 -0.14
N VAL A 285 14.37 -10.77 0.42
CA VAL A 285 14.88 -11.46 1.61
C VAL A 285 15.15 -10.45 2.71
N SER A 286 14.56 -10.67 3.89
CA SER A 286 14.94 -9.95 5.10
C SER A 286 16.06 -10.71 5.82
N ALA A 287 17.02 -9.99 6.37
CA ALA A 287 18.18 -10.57 7.02
C ALA A 287 18.65 -9.73 8.21
N ASN A 288 19.18 -10.40 9.23
CA ASN A 288 19.94 -9.77 10.29
C ASN A 288 21.43 -9.83 9.92
N ILE A 289 21.97 -8.71 9.44
CA ILE A 289 23.35 -8.62 8.93
C ILE A 289 24.37 -8.76 10.07
N SER A 290 24.06 -8.26 11.27
CA SER A 290 24.92 -8.44 12.44
C SER A 290 25.04 -9.90 12.86
N GLN A 291 23.94 -10.65 12.86
CA GLN A 291 23.93 -12.06 13.22
C GLN A 291 24.30 -12.99 12.05
N GLY A 292 24.25 -12.50 10.82
CA GLY A 292 24.63 -13.26 9.63
C GLY A 292 23.56 -14.24 9.15
N ILE A 293 22.29 -13.99 9.50
CA ILE A 293 21.17 -14.91 9.23
C ILE A 293 20.11 -14.28 8.32
N CYS A 294 19.57 -15.07 7.41
CA CYS A 294 18.35 -14.73 6.67
C CYS A 294 17.12 -15.05 7.53
N LEU A 295 16.16 -14.13 7.58
CA LEU A 295 14.99 -14.19 8.47
C LEU A 295 13.74 -14.66 7.74
N SER A 296 13.45 -14.07 6.58
CA SER A 296 12.27 -14.43 5.79
C SER A 296 12.43 -14.08 4.32
N PHE A 297 11.65 -14.75 3.48
CA PHE A 297 11.54 -14.47 2.06
C PHE A 297 10.08 -14.15 1.68
N ALA A 298 9.92 -13.23 0.72
CA ALA A 298 8.66 -12.98 0.05
C ALA A 298 8.94 -12.71 -1.43
N GLY A 299 8.33 -13.48 -2.35
CA GLY A 299 8.62 -13.32 -3.77
C GLY A 299 7.79 -14.21 -4.68
N LYS A 300 7.99 -14.03 -5.99
CA LYS A 300 7.34 -14.82 -7.04
C LYS A 300 8.21 -16.00 -7.51
N ARG A 301 9.47 -16.06 -7.09
CA ARG A 301 10.49 -17.03 -7.53
C ARG A 301 11.04 -17.81 -6.34
N ASP A 302 10.62 -19.06 -6.23
CA ASP A 302 11.02 -19.96 -5.12
C ASP A 302 12.54 -20.22 -5.11
N GLU A 303 13.23 -20.05 -6.24
CA GLU A 303 14.70 -20.20 -6.32
C GLU A 303 15.45 -19.15 -5.47
N LEU A 304 14.81 -18.02 -5.17
CA LEU A 304 15.33 -16.95 -4.30
C LEU A 304 14.90 -17.12 -2.84
N GLU A 305 14.12 -18.15 -2.50
CA GLU A 305 13.67 -18.38 -1.13
C GLU A 305 14.83 -18.76 -0.22
N CYS A 306 14.94 -18.12 0.94
CA CYS A 306 15.93 -18.49 1.94
C CYS A 306 15.49 -19.78 2.67
N GLN A 307 16.45 -20.66 2.94
CA GLN A 307 16.19 -21.86 3.73
C GLN A 307 16.10 -21.50 5.23
N SER A 308 15.41 -22.34 6.01
CA SER A 308 15.27 -22.12 7.46
C SER A 308 16.65 -22.01 8.12
N GLU A 309 16.92 -20.87 8.79
CA GLU A 309 18.19 -20.56 9.46
C GLU A 309 19.42 -20.53 8.51
N GLU A 310 19.21 -20.25 7.22
CA GLU A 310 20.30 -20.09 6.25
C GLU A 310 21.17 -18.86 6.59
N SER A 311 22.49 -19.03 6.58
CA SER A 311 23.39 -17.89 6.75
C SER A 311 23.43 -17.03 5.48
N ILE A 312 23.67 -15.73 5.66
CA ILE A 312 23.72 -14.77 4.55
C ILE A 312 24.74 -15.19 3.48
N ASP A 313 25.96 -15.56 3.88
CA ASP A 313 26.99 -15.95 2.91
C ASP A 313 26.64 -17.25 2.18
N THR A 314 25.94 -18.19 2.83
CA THR A 314 25.44 -19.41 2.19
C THR A 314 24.35 -19.07 1.17
N TYR A 315 23.41 -18.21 1.55
CA TYR A 315 22.36 -17.71 0.68
C TYR A 315 22.94 -17.02 -0.56
N ILE A 316 23.88 -16.07 -0.37
CA ILE A 316 24.54 -15.34 -1.45
C ILE A 316 25.32 -16.29 -2.36
N GLN A 317 26.04 -17.26 -1.80
CA GLN A 317 26.78 -18.26 -2.58
C GLN A 317 25.83 -19.08 -3.46
N ARG A 318 24.72 -19.56 -2.90
CA ARG A 318 23.70 -20.31 -3.65
C ARG A 318 23.08 -19.47 -4.76
N VAL A 319 22.69 -18.23 -4.46
CA VAL A 319 22.13 -17.31 -5.46
C VAL A 319 23.13 -17.00 -6.58
N SER A 320 24.43 -16.94 -6.26
CA SER A 320 25.48 -16.70 -7.25
C SER A 320 25.59 -17.81 -8.31
N GLU A 321 25.17 -19.04 -8.02
CA GLU A 321 25.22 -20.15 -8.97
C GLU A 321 24.35 -19.91 -10.20
N MET A 322 23.33 -19.05 -10.06
CA MET A 322 22.46 -18.61 -11.16
C MET A 322 23.13 -17.55 -12.05
N ILE A 323 24.23 -16.91 -11.63
CA ILE A 323 24.94 -15.93 -12.45
C ILE A 323 25.88 -16.67 -13.40
N PRO A 324 25.79 -16.51 -14.73
CA PRO A 324 26.53 -17.36 -15.66
C PRO A 324 28.03 -17.03 -15.75
N MET A 325 28.41 -15.76 -15.58
CA MET A 325 29.81 -15.32 -15.77
C MET A 325 30.62 -15.47 -14.47
N PRO A 326 31.75 -16.20 -14.47
CA PRO A 326 32.56 -16.40 -13.27
C PRO A 326 33.04 -15.11 -12.60
N GLU A 327 33.50 -14.14 -13.39
CA GLU A 327 33.95 -12.83 -12.89
C GLU A 327 32.80 -12.08 -12.20
N SER A 328 31.58 -12.15 -12.75
CA SER A 328 30.39 -11.52 -12.16
C SER A 328 29.90 -12.26 -10.90
N ARG A 329 30.07 -13.58 -10.83
CA ARG A 329 29.78 -14.38 -9.62
C ARG A 329 30.69 -13.97 -8.47
N GLU A 330 31.99 -13.94 -8.74
CA GLU A 330 32.98 -13.56 -7.74
C GLU A 330 32.71 -12.14 -7.23
N HIS A 331 32.41 -11.22 -8.14
CA HIS A 331 32.03 -9.85 -7.79
C HIS A 331 30.76 -9.78 -6.93
N PHE A 332 29.71 -10.55 -7.28
CA PHE A 332 28.47 -10.61 -6.52
C PHE A 332 28.70 -11.11 -5.09
N CYS A 333 29.41 -12.23 -4.92
CA CYS A 333 29.71 -12.79 -3.60
C CYS A 333 30.56 -11.83 -2.76
N GLN A 334 31.56 -11.17 -3.36
CA GLN A 334 32.38 -10.18 -2.65
C GLN A 334 31.52 -8.99 -2.19
N MET A 335 30.67 -8.46 -3.08
CA MET A 335 29.87 -7.27 -2.81
C MET A 335 28.83 -7.49 -1.72
N PHE A 336 28.10 -8.61 -1.75
CA PHE A 336 27.00 -8.89 -0.83
C PHE A 336 27.39 -9.84 0.32
N SER A 337 28.68 -10.10 0.53
CA SER A 337 29.14 -10.84 1.71
C SER A 337 28.77 -10.10 3.00
N GLN A 338 28.47 -10.85 4.06
CA GLN A 338 28.15 -10.27 5.37
C GLN A 338 29.25 -9.31 5.83
N GLN A 339 30.51 -9.73 5.69
CA GLN A 339 31.68 -8.93 6.07
C GLN A 339 31.74 -7.59 5.33
N ASN A 340 31.49 -7.59 4.01
CA ASN A 340 31.52 -6.37 3.22
C ASN A 340 30.35 -5.44 3.56
N MET A 341 29.14 -5.98 3.76
CA MET A 341 27.96 -5.21 4.16
C MET A 341 28.16 -4.52 5.52
N LEU A 342 28.68 -5.23 6.51
CA LEU A 342 29.02 -4.66 7.82
C LEU A 342 30.06 -3.54 7.69
N ARG A 343 31.13 -3.78 6.93
CA ARG A 343 32.19 -2.78 6.70
C ARG A 343 31.63 -1.51 6.07
N LEU A 344 30.87 -1.64 4.99
CA LEU A 344 30.28 -0.51 4.26
C LEU A 344 29.31 0.28 5.12
N PHE A 345 28.49 -0.39 5.92
CA PHE A 345 27.59 0.27 6.86
C PHE A 345 28.37 1.09 7.90
N THR A 346 29.46 0.55 8.45
CA THR A 346 30.34 1.30 9.38
C THR A 346 31.05 2.48 8.72
N GLU A 347 31.30 2.40 7.41
CA GLU A 347 31.86 3.50 6.59
C GLU A 347 30.79 4.54 6.19
N GLY A 348 29.53 4.37 6.61
CA GLY A 348 28.41 5.30 6.36
C GLY A 348 27.59 5.00 5.11
N THR A 349 27.79 3.84 4.47
CA THR A 349 27.04 3.41 3.29
C THR A 349 25.92 2.45 3.71
N ALA A 350 24.69 2.94 3.68
CA ALA A 350 23.50 2.18 4.11
C ALA A 350 22.81 1.41 2.98
N ALA A 351 23.23 1.58 1.72
CA ALA A 351 22.58 0.94 0.57
C ALA A 351 23.61 0.44 -0.46
N LEU A 352 23.31 -0.70 -1.08
CA LEU A 352 24.11 -1.34 -2.13
C LEU A 352 23.25 -1.69 -3.33
N SER A 353 23.82 -1.64 -4.54
CA SER A 353 23.10 -1.98 -5.77
C SER A 353 24.04 -2.63 -6.79
N MET A 354 23.57 -3.68 -7.46
CA MET A 354 24.25 -4.37 -8.54
C MET A 354 23.25 -4.82 -9.59
N GLU A 355 23.65 -4.79 -10.86
CA GLU A 355 22.92 -5.45 -11.95
C GLU A 355 23.72 -6.65 -12.45
N ALA A 356 23.07 -7.79 -12.58
CA ALA A 356 23.70 -8.99 -13.10
C ALA A 356 22.71 -9.85 -13.91
N ALA A 357 23.26 -10.61 -14.85
CA ALA A 357 22.50 -11.60 -15.59
C ALA A 357 22.28 -12.86 -14.75
N PHE A 358 21.07 -13.40 -14.76
CA PHE A 358 20.68 -14.61 -14.04
C PHE A 358 20.11 -15.68 -14.97
N PHE A 359 20.35 -16.93 -14.61
CA PHE A 359 19.77 -18.15 -15.18
C PHE A 359 19.21 -19.02 -14.07
N TYR A 360 17.89 -19.15 -14.03
CA TYR A 360 17.20 -19.94 -12.99
C TYR A 360 17.18 -21.44 -13.31
N SER A 361 17.20 -21.82 -14.59
CA SER A 361 17.26 -23.22 -15.03
C SER A 361 17.80 -23.34 -16.46
N GLU A 362 18.10 -24.56 -16.92
CA GLU A 362 18.58 -24.80 -18.30
C GLU A 362 17.54 -24.46 -19.37
N GLU A 363 16.26 -24.39 -18.99
CA GLU A 363 15.15 -24.18 -19.92
C GLU A 363 14.58 -22.76 -19.91
N GLN A 364 15.01 -21.89 -19.00
CA GLN A 364 14.52 -20.51 -18.91
C GLN A 364 15.36 -19.50 -19.68
N GLN A 365 14.73 -18.39 -20.05
CA GLN A 365 15.39 -17.28 -20.72
C GLN A 365 16.31 -16.53 -19.73
N PRO A 366 17.48 -16.05 -20.20
CA PRO A 366 18.31 -15.16 -19.41
C PRO A 366 17.54 -13.89 -19.07
N CYS A 367 17.65 -13.45 -17.83
CA CYS A 367 17.14 -12.16 -17.39
C CYS A 367 18.27 -11.33 -16.79
N VAL A 368 18.04 -10.03 -16.66
CA VAL A 368 18.90 -9.12 -15.90
C VAL A 368 18.16 -8.72 -14.64
N LEU A 369 18.74 -9.05 -13.49
CA LEU A 369 18.23 -8.61 -12.20
C LEU A 369 19.04 -7.43 -11.67
N ARG A 370 18.32 -6.44 -11.15
CA ARG A 370 18.89 -5.46 -10.23
C ARG A 370 18.68 -5.96 -8.81
N ILE A 371 19.78 -6.13 -8.10
CA ILE A 371 19.84 -6.51 -6.70
C ILE A 371 20.17 -5.26 -5.92
N ASN A 372 19.32 -4.87 -4.98
CA ASN A 372 19.73 -3.87 -4.00
C ASN A 372 19.58 -4.39 -2.58
N VAL A 373 20.36 -3.80 -1.69
CA VAL A 373 20.34 -4.10 -0.27
C VAL A 373 20.26 -2.79 0.47
N ASP A 374 19.17 -2.60 1.20
CA ASP A 374 18.97 -1.47 2.10
C ASP A 374 19.20 -1.95 3.53
N MET A 375 20.12 -1.29 4.22
CA MET A 375 20.54 -1.63 5.58
C MET A 375 20.16 -0.52 6.54
N ALA A 376 19.67 -0.91 7.71
CA ALA A 376 19.36 0.01 8.80
C ALA A 376 19.86 -0.57 10.12
N CYS A 377 20.36 0.30 10.99
CA CYS A 377 20.65 -0.10 12.36
C CYS A 377 19.31 -0.19 13.09
N ASN A 378 19.02 -1.36 13.65
CA ASN A 378 17.90 -1.51 14.56
C ASN A 378 18.18 -0.65 15.79
N SER A 379 17.34 0.37 15.98
CA SER A 379 17.45 1.36 17.06
C SER A 379 17.43 0.71 18.46
N PHE A 380 16.95 -0.52 18.57
CA PHE A 380 16.84 -1.30 19.80
C PHE A 380 17.99 -2.30 20.00
N SER A 381 18.17 -3.28 19.10
CA SER A 381 19.20 -4.32 19.27
C SER A 381 20.61 -3.81 18.96
N ARG A 382 20.74 -2.64 18.31
CA ARG A 382 21.98 -2.14 17.68
C ARG A 382 22.52 -3.07 16.60
N GLU A 383 21.78 -4.11 16.26
CA GLU A 383 22.08 -5.00 15.16
C GLU A 383 21.72 -4.31 13.86
N ILE A 384 22.50 -4.59 12.84
CA ILE A 384 22.28 -4.09 11.50
C ILE A 384 21.34 -5.08 10.84
N GLU A 385 20.17 -4.59 10.45
CA GLU A 385 19.19 -5.33 9.67
C GLU A 385 19.28 -4.89 8.21
N GLY A 386 18.96 -5.81 7.31
CA GLY A 386 19.05 -5.58 5.87
C GLY A 386 17.90 -6.21 5.13
N VAL A 387 17.48 -5.56 4.05
CA VAL A 387 16.50 -6.08 3.11
C VAL A 387 17.16 -6.17 1.74
N LEU A 388 17.23 -7.37 1.19
CA LEU A 388 17.74 -7.64 -0.14
C LEU A 388 16.54 -7.76 -1.09
N HIS A 389 16.48 -6.98 -2.16
CA HIS A 389 15.45 -7.08 -3.19
C HIS A 389 16.01 -7.31 -4.58
N PHE A 390 15.31 -8.17 -5.31
CA PHE A 390 15.61 -8.55 -6.67
C PHE A 390 14.52 -7.99 -7.59
N THR A 391 14.91 -7.24 -8.62
CA THR A 391 14.00 -6.60 -9.59
C THR A 391 14.35 -7.04 -11.00
N ASP A 392 13.37 -7.50 -11.78
CA ASP A 392 13.61 -7.84 -13.18
C ASP A 392 13.66 -6.55 -14.02
N VAL A 393 14.86 -6.21 -14.48
CA VAL A 393 15.12 -5.01 -15.29
C VAL A 393 15.47 -5.37 -16.73
N THR A 394 15.21 -6.60 -17.16
CA THR A 394 15.65 -7.11 -18.47
C THR A 394 15.24 -6.20 -19.63
N VAL A 395 13.99 -5.76 -19.66
CA VAL A 395 13.46 -4.89 -20.72
C VAL A 395 14.14 -3.52 -20.70
N ALA A 396 14.22 -2.89 -19.52
CA ALA A 396 14.84 -1.57 -19.36
C ALA A 396 16.33 -1.61 -19.72
N TYR A 397 17.05 -2.63 -19.24
CA TYR A 397 18.47 -2.85 -19.53
C TYR A 397 18.72 -2.95 -21.03
N LEU A 398 17.89 -3.73 -21.75
CA LEU A 398 18.01 -3.88 -23.20
C LEU A 398 17.69 -2.59 -23.95
N ILE A 399 16.64 -1.86 -23.56
CA ILE A 399 16.29 -0.56 -24.17
C ILE A 399 17.44 0.45 -24.03
N GLU A 400 18.13 0.46 -22.90
CA GLU A 400 19.21 1.41 -22.65
C GLU A 400 20.52 1.01 -23.35
N ASN A 401 20.93 -0.25 -23.21
CA ASN A 401 22.28 -0.68 -23.60
C ASN A 401 22.39 -1.08 -25.08
N VAL A 402 21.31 -1.59 -25.69
CA VAL A 402 21.34 -2.08 -27.08
C VAL A 402 21.54 -0.93 -28.07
N PRO A 403 20.78 0.19 -28.03
CA PRO A 403 20.97 1.30 -28.96
C PRO A 403 22.36 1.92 -28.85
N GLN A 404 22.89 2.12 -27.64
CA GLN A 404 24.21 2.71 -27.47
C GLN A 404 25.31 1.87 -28.14
N LYS A 405 25.24 0.54 -28.04
CA LYS A 405 26.20 -0.35 -28.70
C LYS A 405 26.07 -0.35 -30.23
N ILE A 406 24.85 -0.20 -30.74
CA ILE A 406 24.59 -0.04 -32.18
C ILE A 406 25.25 1.24 -32.70
N TYR A 407 24.98 2.37 -32.05
CA TYR A 407 25.49 3.68 -32.46
C TYR A 407 27.00 3.84 -32.28
N GLN A 408 27.60 3.24 -31.26
CA GLN A 408 29.05 3.36 -31.01
C GLN A 408 29.92 2.58 -32.01
N LYS A 409 29.36 1.57 -32.68
CA LYS A 409 30.13 0.62 -33.48
C LYS A 409 29.57 0.35 -34.87
N ASP A 410 28.63 1.19 -35.32
CA ASP A 410 28.00 1.12 -36.65
C ASP A 410 27.47 -0.29 -36.99
N TYR A 411 26.84 -0.96 -36.03
CA TYR A 411 26.27 -2.29 -36.26
C TYR A 411 24.90 -2.20 -36.96
N GLU A 412 24.67 -3.01 -37.99
CA GLU A 412 23.37 -3.04 -38.70
C GLU A 412 22.28 -3.79 -37.92
N ASN A 413 22.66 -4.84 -37.18
CA ASN A 413 21.77 -5.69 -36.38
C ASN A 413 22.49 -6.22 -35.14
N ILE A 414 21.73 -6.52 -34.08
CA ILE A 414 22.22 -7.24 -32.90
C ILE A 414 21.53 -8.60 -32.83
N ILE A 415 22.29 -9.63 -32.45
CA ILE A 415 21.77 -10.98 -32.22
C ILE A 415 22.18 -11.39 -30.82
N ILE A 416 21.19 -11.69 -29.98
CA ILE A 416 21.42 -12.26 -28.66
C ILE A 416 21.50 -13.77 -28.84
N ILE A 417 22.63 -14.36 -28.49
CA ILE A 417 22.85 -15.81 -28.59
C ILE A 417 22.85 -16.39 -27.18
N ASP A 418 21.85 -17.23 -26.89
CA ASP A 418 21.88 -18.11 -25.73
C ASP A 418 22.69 -19.36 -26.09
N ALA A 419 23.97 -19.31 -25.78
CA ALA A 419 24.90 -20.40 -26.05
C ALA A 419 24.63 -21.66 -25.21
N LYS A 420 23.83 -21.58 -24.14
CA LYS A 420 23.49 -22.74 -23.30
C LYS A 420 22.30 -23.50 -23.89
N ARG A 421 21.28 -22.77 -24.36
CA ARG A 421 20.08 -23.35 -25.00
C ARG A 421 20.26 -23.59 -26.51
N GLU A 422 21.39 -23.16 -27.08
CA GLU A 422 21.65 -23.12 -28.52
C GLU A 422 20.56 -22.36 -29.30
N LYS A 423 20.07 -21.28 -28.70
CA LYS A 423 19.02 -20.42 -29.28
C LYS A 423 19.57 -19.04 -29.56
N MET A 424 18.95 -18.35 -30.50
CA MET A 424 19.25 -16.95 -30.77
C MET A 424 17.97 -16.14 -30.92
N ILE A 425 18.08 -14.86 -30.60
CA ILE A 425 17.04 -13.86 -30.78
C ILE A 425 17.64 -12.79 -31.70
N LYS A 426 17.07 -12.64 -32.89
CA LYS A 426 17.43 -11.57 -33.82
C LYS A 426 16.60 -10.34 -33.48
N THR A 427 17.25 -9.20 -33.23
CA THR A 427 16.55 -7.92 -33.10
C THR A 427 16.60 -7.18 -34.44
N ASP A 428 15.47 -7.14 -35.16
CA ASP A 428 15.30 -6.24 -36.30
C ASP A 428 15.10 -4.81 -35.77
N VAL A 429 16.03 -3.93 -36.10
CA VAL A 429 16.30 -2.65 -35.40
C VAL A 429 15.23 -1.54 -35.61
N LEU A 430 14.08 -1.83 -36.25
CA LEU A 430 13.15 -0.77 -36.71
C LEU A 430 11.67 -0.91 -36.27
N SER A 431 11.32 -1.79 -35.32
CA SER A 431 9.94 -1.86 -34.80
C SER A 431 9.84 -1.59 -33.29
N SER A 432 8.72 -1.02 -32.88
CA SER A 432 8.55 -0.17 -31.70
C SER A 432 8.46 -0.87 -30.33
N VAL A 433 8.66 -2.18 -30.22
CA VAL A 433 8.46 -2.91 -28.95
C VAL A 433 9.47 -4.05 -28.78
N ILE A 434 10.60 -3.80 -28.10
CA ILE A 434 11.66 -4.79 -27.81
C ILE A 434 11.12 -5.99 -27.00
N SER A 435 10.07 -5.82 -26.18
CA SER A 435 9.50 -6.87 -25.34
C SER A 435 8.80 -8.00 -26.10
N ASP A 436 8.36 -7.77 -27.35
CA ASP A 436 7.74 -8.81 -28.18
C ASP A 436 8.79 -9.72 -28.85
N TYR A 437 10.03 -9.21 -29.03
CA TYR A 437 11.11 -9.94 -29.68
C TYR A 437 11.77 -11.00 -28.80
N LEU A 438 11.75 -10.82 -27.47
CA LEU A 438 12.24 -11.85 -26.55
C LEU A 438 11.46 -13.17 -26.67
N LYS A 439 10.30 -13.18 -27.33
CA LYS A 439 9.44 -14.37 -27.50
C LYS A 439 9.71 -15.13 -28.81
N GLN A 440 10.46 -14.58 -29.76
CA GLN A 440 10.75 -15.24 -31.05
C GLN A 440 12.16 -15.84 -31.04
N GLU A 441 12.29 -17.04 -30.46
CA GLU A 441 13.54 -17.80 -30.42
C GLU A 441 13.74 -18.61 -31.72
N GLU A 442 14.92 -18.52 -32.34
CA GLU A 442 15.35 -19.39 -33.44
C GLU A 442 16.51 -20.30 -33.00
N ALA A 443 16.64 -21.48 -33.62
CA ALA A 443 17.78 -22.37 -33.37
C ALA A 443 19.09 -21.76 -33.91
N TYR A 444 20.12 -21.71 -33.06
CA TYR A 444 21.44 -21.18 -33.41
C TYR A 444 22.16 -22.03 -34.48
N GLU A 445 21.91 -23.34 -34.52
CA GLU A 445 22.41 -24.21 -35.60
C GLU A 445 21.97 -23.74 -36.99
N GLY A 446 20.74 -23.25 -37.12
CA GLY A 446 20.21 -22.70 -38.38
C GLY A 446 21.01 -21.48 -38.87
N TYR A 447 21.51 -20.66 -37.94
CA TYR A 447 22.39 -19.53 -38.24
C TYR A 447 23.83 -19.94 -38.57
N ARG A 448 24.30 -21.06 -38.02
CA ARG A 448 25.58 -21.68 -38.43
C ARG A 448 25.49 -22.39 -39.77
N SER A 449 24.29 -22.72 -40.23
CA SER A 449 24.08 -23.42 -41.50
C SER A 449 24.32 -22.52 -42.72
N TYR A 450 24.37 -23.14 -43.90
CA TYR A 450 24.79 -22.56 -45.19
C TYR A 450 24.06 -21.25 -45.60
N SER A 451 22.88 -20.96 -45.04
CA SER A 451 22.03 -19.82 -45.42
C SER A 451 22.61 -18.44 -45.08
N SER A 452 23.31 -18.30 -43.95
CA SER A 452 23.97 -17.06 -43.49
C SER A 452 25.31 -16.80 -44.20
N HIS A 453 25.92 -17.83 -44.78
CA HIS A 453 27.20 -17.74 -45.51
C HIS A 453 27.08 -16.99 -46.84
N ARG A 454 25.86 -16.87 -47.38
CA ARG A 454 25.58 -16.09 -48.60
C ARG A 454 25.72 -14.58 -48.39
N ALA A 455 25.55 -14.10 -47.16
CA ALA A 455 25.73 -12.68 -46.81
C ALA A 455 27.20 -12.29 -46.55
N VAL A 456 28.10 -13.28 -46.46
CA VAL A 456 29.53 -13.07 -46.19
C VAL A 456 30.34 -13.29 -47.48
N VAL A 457 31.19 -12.31 -47.81
CA VAL A 457 32.09 -12.36 -48.98
C VAL A 457 33.02 -13.56 -48.88
N GLU A 458 33.29 -14.20 -50.02
CA GLU A 458 33.96 -15.51 -50.09
C GLU A 458 35.34 -15.55 -49.40
N SER A 459 36.08 -14.42 -49.44
CA SER A 459 37.37 -14.25 -48.77
C SER A 459 37.31 -14.29 -47.24
N GLU A 460 36.16 -14.00 -46.64
CA GLU A 460 35.99 -13.94 -45.18
C GLU A 460 35.23 -15.13 -44.60
N ARG A 461 34.70 -16.03 -45.45
CA ARG A 461 33.90 -17.20 -45.01
C ARG A 461 34.67 -18.12 -44.06
N GLU A 462 35.94 -18.39 -44.32
CA GLU A 462 36.75 -19.25 -43.43
C GLU A 462 37.05 -18.58 -42.09
N ARG A 463 37.24 -17.26 -42.08
CA ARG A 463 37.39 -16.49 -40.84
C ARG A 463 36.09 -16.49 -40.03
N PHE A 464 34.96 -16.30 -40.70
CA PHE A 464 33.62 -16.36 -40.10
C PHE A 464 33.34 -17.72 -39.48
N LYS A 465 33.58 -18.82 -40.22
CA LYS A 465 33.48 -20.20 -39.68
C LYS A 465 34.33 -20.40 -38.43
N LYS A 466 35.57 -19.93 -38.46
CA LYS A 466 36.49 -20.04 -37.32
C LYS A 466 35.96 -19.29 -36.09
N MET A 467 35.40 -18.10 -36.27
CA MET A 467 34.80 -17.31 -35.16
C MET A 467 33.51 -17.94 -34.62
N CYS A 468 32.62 -18.39 -35.50
CA CYS A 468 31.39 -19.07 -35.08
C CYS A 468 31.68 -20.42 -34.40
N GLY A 469 32.73 -21.12 -34.81
CA GLY A 469 33.18 -22.38 -34.19
C GLY A 469 33.92 -22.20 -32.85
N THR A 470 34.61 -21.07 -32.63
CA THR A 470 35.42 -20.84 -31.41
C THR A 470 34.60 -20.58 -30.15
N PHE A 471 33.33 -20.19 -30.26
CA PHE A 471 32.43 -20.03 -29.10
C PHE A 471 32.20 -21.33 -28.31
N HIS A 472 32.45 -22.50 -28.92
CA HIS A 472 32.31 -23.80 -28.26
C HIS A 472 33.61 -24.27 -27.56
N ASN A 473 34.78 -23.90 -28.08
CA ASN A 473 36.07 -24.41 -27.58
C ASN A 473 36.60 -23.71 -26.31
N LYS A 474 36.00 -22.60 -25.86
CA LYS A 474 36.39 -21.96 -24.59
C LYS A 474 35.81 -22.62 -23.33
N ARG A 475 34.96 -23.65 -23.45
CA ARG A 475 34.43 -24.45 -22.32
C ARG A 475 35.22 -25.74 -22.03
N GLY A 476 36.30 -26.01 -22.76
CA GLY A 476 37.13 -27.21 -22.59
C GLY A 476 38.40 -27.04 -21.75
N ALA A 477 38.69 -25.86 -21.22
CA ALA A 477 39.86 -25.63 -20.38
C ALA A 477 39.46 -24.87 -19.11
N SER A 478 39.28 -25.66 -18.04
CA SER A 478 39.41 -25.36 -16.61
C SER A 478 39.00 -23.98 -16.12
#